data_AF-A0A3D1BEQ5-F1
#
_entry.id   AF-A0A3D1BEQ5-F1
#
_cell.length_a   1.000
_cell.length_b   1.000
_cell.length_c   1.000
_cell.angle_alpha   90.00
_cell.angle_beta   90.00
_cell.angle_gamma   90.00
#
_symmetry.space_group_name_H-M   'P 1'
#
loop_
_entity.id
_entity.type
_entity.pdbx_description
1 polymer ?
#
loop_
_entity_poly.entity_id
_entity_poly.type
_entity_poly.pdbx_seq_one_letter_code
_entity_poly.pdbx_strand_id
1 'polypeptide(L)'
;CHGHWHHNGYAKYDLFDLDGGLIPIGFKNGFCVMDLECSGGGTGQYGCGNMGISAGCGDIYGAGLSCQWIDVTNVEDGTYYLVVRANYEFIPDALGRAENSYENNHAAVCIQLDRSSGALVVDHVDGCEPFYDCNGVLFGTAEMDCNGECGGTALVGDLDNNDAQEFADAVAYVEGILGNDLAPSTCTDIDQDGEITVSDAALMSQCQWFNEAHMHPDSSGVHDKCQFPVQEITNIFDTVHFMVADVNWDMNYFDVHVLNEYNRIVGYELDFTGVQISDAISLADPIGYNITPSFVPGGQKVVGLSYEGDSFHKNLDWVPFLRVYWTEADNEVCLADVVDVVNENYENTLHTMVDGCVMSVTSLDAAAAIQVAPNPMGDFSTVTFPLGTWEMDVMDMQGRLVLQRQVTGRAAQLSRSELGAGSYVLRLVNEQASAAVRFEVK
;
A
#
# COMPACT_ATOMS: atom_id res chain seq x y z
N CYS A 1 18.77 3.35 -34.55
CA CYS A 1 20.24 3.52 -34.70
C CYS A 1 20.79 3.02 -36.05
N HIS A 2 20.48 1.79 -36.50
CA HIS A 2 21.19 1.17 -37.64
C HIS A 2 20.44 1.15 -38.99
N GLY A 3 19.18 1.61 -39.03
CA GLY A 3 18.44 1.77 -40.29
C GLY A 3 17.99 0.45 -40.96
N HIS A 4 17.89 -0.64 -40.20
CA HIS A 4 17.39 -1.95 -40.66
C HIS A 4 16.71 -2.71 -39.50
N TRP A 5 16.02 -3.81 -39.82
CA TRP A 5 15.33 -4.68 -38.85
C TRP A 5 16.30 -5.52 -38.01
N HIS A 6 15.93 -5.80 -36.77
CA HIS A 6 16.70 -6.58 -35.82
C HIS A 6 15.91 -7.80 -35.33
N HIS A 7 16.59 -8.92 -35.16
CA HIS A 7 16.08 -10.09 -34.48
C HIS A 7 16.18 -9.85 -32.97
N ASN A 8 15.05 -10.00 -32.28
CA ASN A 8 15.01 -9.96 -30.83
C ASN A 8 15.64 -11.23 -30.23
N GLY A 9 16.16 -11.17 -29.01
CA GLY A 9 16.70 -12.36 -28.32
C GLY A 9 18.02 -12.92 -28.88
N TYR A 10 18.61 -12.31 -29.94
CA TYR A 10 19.77 -12.88 -30.62
C TYR A 10 21.02 -12.96 -29.73
N ALA A 11 21.28 -11.95 -28.91
CA ALA A 11 22.35 -12.01 -27.93
C ALA A 11 22.06 -11.11 -26.72
N LYS A 12 22.56 -11.53 -25.56
CA LYS A 12 22.45 -10.82 -24.27
C LYS A 12 23.82 -10.72 -23.63
N TYR A 13 24.11 -9.54 -23.09
CA TYR A 13 25.34 -9.26 -22.34
C TYR A 13 24.92 -8.95 -20.91
N ASP A 14 25.32 -9.83 -19.99
CA ASP A 14 25.00 -9.73 -18.58
C ASP A 14 26.30 -9.55 -17.80
N LEU A 15 26.26 -8.70 -16.78
CA LEU A 15 27.34 -8.52 -15.82
C LEU A 15 26.91 -9.16 -14.51
N PHE A 16 27.74 -10.01 -13.93
CA PHE A 16 27.49 -10.64 -12.63
C PHE A 16 28.62 -10.30 -11.67
N ASP A 17 28.30 -10.21 -10.38
CA ASP A 17 29.32 -10.30 -9.34
C ASP A 17 29.93 -11.72 -9.29
N LEU A 18 30.90 -11.92 -8.38
CA LEU A 18 31.57 -13.22 -8.23
C LEU A 18 30.71 -14.29 -7.55
N ASP A 19 29.62 -13.89 -6.89
CA ASP A 19 28.68 -14.80 -6.22
C ASP A 19 27.53 -15.23 -7.16
N GLY A 20 27.48 -14.68 -8.39
CA GLY A 20 26.46 -14.97 -9.39
C GLY A 20 25.25 -14.03 -9.35
N GLY A 21 25.31 -12.95 -8.57
CA GLY A 21 24.31 -11.89 -8.56
C GLY A 21 24.37 -11.05 -9.83
N LEU A 22 23.23 -10.92 -10.53
CA LEU A 22 23.13 -10.10 -11.74
C LEU A 22 23.27 -8.61 -11.37
N ILE A 23 24.16 -7.90 -12.05
CA ILE A 23 24.31 -6.45 -11.98
C ILE A 23 23.57 -5.84 -13.17
N PRO A 24 22.45 -5.12 -12.94
CA PRO A 24 21.68 -4.52 -14.01
C PRO A 24 22.54 -3.54 -14.83
N ILE A 25 22.66 -3.82 -16.13
CA ILE A 25 23.38 -2.99 -17.10
C ILE A 25 22.51 -2.78 -18.34
N GLY A 26 22.72 -1.67 -19.04
CA GLY A 26 22.02 -1.43 -20.30
C GLY A 26 22.33 -2.53 -21.33
N PHE A 27 21.32 -2.90 -22.15
CA PHE A 27 21.43 -4.00 -23.11
C PHE A 27 21.07 -3.58 -24.54
N LYS A 28 21.45 -4.42 -25.51
CA LYS A 28 21.15 -4.23 -26.94
C LYS A 28 19.95 -5.08 -27.34
N ASN A 29 18.82 -4.43 -27.60
CA ASN A 29 17.52 -5.02 -27.95
C ASN A 29 17.46 -5.90 -29.22
N GLY A 30 18.54 -5.99 -30.02
CA GLY A 30 18.49 -6.85 -31.20
C GLY A 30 19.64 -6.68 -32.18
N PHE A 31 19.75 -7.63 -33.10
CA PHE A 31 20.86 -7.76 -34.03
C PHE A 31 20.34 -7.95 -35.46
N CYS A 32 21.00 -7.33 -36.44
CA CYS A 32 20.95 -7.88 -37.79
C CYS A 32 21.76 -9.18 -37.78
N VAL A 33 21.25 -10.22 -38.44
CA VAL A 33 21.85 -11.55 -38.46
C VAL A 33 22.20 -11.85 -39.91
N MET A 34 23.48 -11.93 -40.21
CA MET A 34 23.97 -12.06 -41.58
C MET A 34 25.29 -12.83 -41.69
N ASP A 35 25.58 -13.31 -42.89
CA ASP A 35 26.82 -14.04 -43.18
C ASP A 35 27.97 -13.05 -43.42
N LEU A 36 28.78 -12.76 -42.40
CA LEU A 36 29.99 -11.91 -42.51
C LEU A 36 31.29 -12.70 -42.68
N GLU A 37 31.33 -13.93 -42.18
CA GLU A 37 32.46 -14.84 -42.34
C GLU A 37 31.95 -16.23 -42.74
N CYS A 38 32.57 -16.90 -43.72
CA CYS A 38 32.23 -18.27 -44.13
C CYS A 38 33.45 -19.19 -44.21
N SER A 39 34.46 -18.91 -43.38
CA SER A 39 35.71 -19.68 -43.33
C SER A 39 35.51 -21.14 -42.91
N GLY A 40 34.38 -21.46 -42.28
CA GLY A 40 33.95 -22.82 -41.91
C GLY A 40 33.48 -23.69 -43.08
N GLY A 41 33.61 -23.22 -44.33
CA GLY A 41 33.24 -23.97 -45.54
C GLY A 41 31.80 -23.74 -46.02
N GLY A 42 31.10 -22.76 -45.42
CA GLY A 42 29.77 -22.33 -45.84
C GLY A 42 29.77 -21.47 -47.11
N THR A 43 28.57 -21.22 -47.65
CA THR A 43 28.35 -20.22 -48.71
C THR A 43 27.31 -19.23 -48.20
N GLY A 44 27.71 -17.96 -48.10
CA GLY A 44 26.85 -16.90 -47.59
C GLY A 44 25.62 -16.67 -48.46
N GLN A 45 24.46 -16.54 -47.82
CA GLN A 45 23.13 -16.39 -48.42
C GLN A 45 22.32 -15.26 -47.78
N TYR A 46 22.67 -14.86 -46.55
CA TYR A 46 21.87 -13.98 -45.72
C TYR A 46 22.51 -12.61 -45.50
N GLY A 47 21.66 -11.60 -45.34
CA GLY A 47 22.00 -10.21 -45.10
C GLY A 47 20.89 -9.50 -44.32
N CYS A 48 21.05 -8.24 -43.91
CA CYS A 48 20.02 -7.56 -43.10
C CYS A 48 18.65 -7.39 -43.77
N GLY A 49 18.54 -7.58 -45.09
CA GLY A 49 17.25 -7.60 -45.80
C GLY A 49 16.56 -8.97 -45.83
N ASN A 50 17.30 -10.04 -45.57
CA ASN A 50 16.83 -11.41 -45.47
C ASN A 50 17.76 -12.15 -44.49
N MET A 51 17.40 -12.09 -43.22
CA MET A 51 18.29 -12.41 -42.09
C MET A 51 18.43 -13.92 -41.88
N GLY A 52 19.61 -14.34 -41.41
CA GLY A 52 19.94 -15.73 -41.13
C GLY A 52 21.44 -15.96 -41.09
N ILE A 53 21.85 -17.16 -40.66
CA ILE A 53 23.23 -17.63 -40.74
C ILE A 53 23.26 -18.93 -41.52
N SER A 54 24.05 -18.95 -42.58
CA SER A 54 24.28 -20.16 -43.39
C SER A 54 25.16 -21.14 -42.61
N ALA A 55 24.89 -22.44 -42.76
CA ALA A 55 25.75 -23.47 -42.17
C ALA A 55 27.20 -23.30 -42.64
N GLY A 56 28.14 -23.22 -41.69
CA GLY A 56 29.56 -22.96 -41.96
C GLY A 56 29.92 -21.48 -42.12
N CYS A 57 28.99 -20.56 -41.85
CA CYS A 57 29.20 -19.13 -41.75
C CYS A 57 28.97 -18.61 -40.33
N GLY A 58 29.30 -17.34 -40.09
CA GLY A 58 29.15 -16.63 -38.83
C GLY A 58 28.98 -15.13 -39.04
N ASP A 59 28.47 -14.48 -38.00
CA ASP A 59 28.24 -13.04 -37.94
C ASP A 59 29.22 -12.39 -36.94
N ILE A 60 29.84 -11.28 -37.33
CA ILE A 60 30.89 -10.59 -36.56
C ILE A 60 30.46 -9.16 -36.25
N TYR A 61 30.16 -8.91 -34.97
CA TYR A 61 29.90 -7.58 -34.44
C TYR A 61 31.17 -7.00 -33.80
N GLY A 62 31.92 -6.21 -34.57
CA GLY A 62 33.13 -5.55 -34.08
C GLY A 62 32.86 -4.44 -33.06
N ALA A 63 33.79 -4.23 -32.13
CA ALA A 63 33.69 -3.23 -31.05
C ALA A 63 33.53 -1.77 -31.53
N GLY A 64 33.83 -1.47 -32.79
CA GLY A 64 33.62 -0.15 -33.39
C GLY A 64 32.17 0.15 -33.79
N LEU A 65 31.27 -0.83 -33.72
CA LEU A 65 29.86 -0.65 -34.03
C LEU A 65 29.14 0.09 -32.89
N SER A 66 28.21 0.97 -33.27
CA SER A 66 27.34 1.63 -32.29
C SER A 66 26.55 0.59 -31.48
N CYS A 67 26.39 0.85 -30.18
CA CYS A 67 25.71 -0.02 -29.21
C CYS A 67 26.40 -1.37 -28.96
N GLN A 68 27.65 -1.58 -29.42
CA GLN A 68 28.44 -2.78 -29.15
C GLN A 68 29.26 -2.61 -27.86
N TRP A 69 28.59 -2.34 -26.75
CA TRP A 69 29.16 -2.09 -25.43
C TRP A 69 28.14 -2.38 -24.33
N ILE A 70 28.61 -2.52 -23.09
CA ILE A 70 27.78 -2.52 -21.87
C ILE A 70 28.02 -1.22 -21.10
N ASP A 71 26.97 -0.64 -20.53
CA ASP A 71 27.14 0.56 -19.68
C ASP A 71 27.60 0.14 -18.30
N VAL A 72 28.79 0.56 -17.90
CA VAL A 72 29.30 0.35 -16.55
C VAL A 72 29.47 1.66 -15.79
N THR A 73 28.85 2.77 -16.24
CA THR A 73 29.05 4.11 -15.65
C THR A 73 28.75 4.13 -14.16
N ASN A 74 27.69 3.44 -13.73
CA ASN A 74 27.24 3.38 -12.34
C ASN A 74 27.61 2.06 -11.64
N VAL A 75 28.47 1.24 -12.25
CA VAL A 75 28.98 0.01 -11.63
C VAL A 75 30.25 0.34 -10.87
N GLU A 76 30.30 -0.06 -9.60
CA GLU A 76 31.45 0.14 -8.72
C GLU A 76 32.73 -0.52 -9.26
N ASP A 77 33.88 -0.10 -8.73
CA ASP A 77 35.15 -0.74 -9.05
C ASP A 77 35.20 -2.12 -8.35
N GLY A 78 35.57 -3.15 -9.09
CA GLY A 78 35.45 -4.53 -8.62
C GLY A 78 35.76 -5.58 -9.69
N THR A 79 35.76 -6.84 -9.28
CA THR A 79 35.91 -7.99 -10.19
C THR A 79 34.52 -8.55 -10.49
N TYR A 80 34.24 -8.81 -11.77
CA TYR A 80 32.94 -9.24 -12.25
C TYR A 80 33.06 -10.31 -13.35
N TYR A 81 31.99 -11.06 -13.56
CA TYR A 81 31.81 -11.90 -14.74
C TYR A 81 31.02 -11.16 -15.81
N LEU A 82 31.62 -10.96 -16.97
CA LEU A 82 30.88 -10.62 -18.19
C LEU A 82 30.47 -11.92 -18.88
N VAL A 83 29.17 -12.18 -18.96
CA VAL A 83 28.60 -13.34 -19.66
C VAL A 83 27.90 -12.86 -20.93
N VAL A 84 28.32 -13.42 -22.07
CA VAL A 84 27.73 -13.16 -23.37
C VAL A 84 27.00 -14.41 -23.82
N ARG A 85 25.70 -14.27 -24.09
CA ARG A 85 24.81 -15.35 -24.53
C ARG A 85 24.31 -15.09 -25.95
N ALA A 86 24.24 -16.13 -26.77
CA ALA A 86 23.58 -16.15 -28.07
C ALA A 86 22.26 -16.91 -27.97
N ASN A 87 21.21 -16.43 -28.63
CA ASN A 87 19.86 -17.00 -28.59
C ASN A 87 19.40 -17.38 -27.16
N TYR A 88 19.48 -16.42 -26.23
CA TYR A 88 19.28 -16.70 -24.80
C TYR A 88 17.83 -17.04 -24.42
N GLU A 89 16.87 -16.70 -25.29
CA GLU A 89 15.44 -17.03 -25.14
C GLU A 89 15.08 -18.35 -25.84
N PHE A 90 16.07 -19.05 -26.42
CA PHE A 90 15.91 -20.32 -27.13
C PHE A 90 14.88 -20.26 -28.28
N ILE A 91 14.74 -19.09 -28.89
CA ILE A 91 13.73 -18.82 -29.93
C ILE A 91 14.09 -19.60 -31.20
N PRO A 92 13.16 -20.39 -31.77
CA PRO A 92 13.33 -20.98 -33.09
C PRO A 92 13.41 -19.93 -34.20
N ASP A 93 14.02 -20.26 -35.32
CA ASP A 93 14.01 -19.37 -36.49
C ASP A 93 12.57 -19.12 -37.00
N ALA A 94 12.41 -18.18 -37.94
CA ALA A 94 11.10 -17.83 -38.51
C ALA A 94 10.38 -19.01 -39.22
N LEU A 95 11.07 -20.15 -39.44
CA LEU A 95 10.53 -21.38 -40.01
C LEU A 95 10.30 -22.47 -38.95
N GLY A 96 10.47 -22.15 -37.66
CA GLY A 96 10.28 -23.06 -36.53
C GLY A 96 11.46 -24.01 -36.30
N ARG A 97 12.65 -23.71 -36.81
CA ARG A 97 13.84 -24.55 -36.60
C ARG A 97 14.58 -24.10 -35.35
N ALA A 98 14.70 -25.03 -34.40
CA ALA A 98 15.50 -24.85 -33.20
C ALA A 98 16.97 -25.19 -33.43
N GLU A 99 17.84 -24.75 -32.53
CA GLU A 99 19.24 -25.18 -32.49
C GLU A 99 19.35 -26.66 -32.12
N ASN A 100 20.45 -27.31 -32.51
CA ASN A 100 20.69 -28.70 -32.15
C ASN A 100 21.20 -28.86 -30.71
N SER A 101 21.77 -27.81 -30.14
CA SER A 101 22.24 -27.71 -28.76
C SER A 101 22.21 -26.25 -28.33
N TYR A 102 21.98 -26.01 -27.05
CA TYR A 102 22.08 -24.70 -26.41
C TYR A 102 23.23 -24.64 -25.38
N GLU A 103 23.94 -25.75 -25.16
CA GLU A 103 25.00 -25.86 -24.14
C GLU A 103 26.22 -24.98 -24.46
N ASN A 104 26.39 -24.60 -25.72
CA ASN A 104 27.50 -23.77 -26.20
C ASN A 104 27.08 -22.34 -26.56
N ASN A 105 25.91 -21.90 -26.09
CA ASN A 105 25.36 -20.58 -26.41
C ASN A 105 25.91 -19.46 -25.53
N HIS A 106 26.78 -19.75 -24.57
CA HIS A 106 27.35 -18.73 -23.69
C HIS A 106 28.87 -18.76 -23.67
N ALA A 107 29.45 -17.60 -23.40
CA ALA A 107 30.86 -17.44 -23.05
C ALA A 107 30.97 -16.45 -21.89
N ALA A 108 31.85 -16.73 -20.94
CA ALA A 108 32.09 -15.88 -19.78
C ALA A 108 33.55 -15.45 -19.70
N VAL A 109 33.78 -14.23 -19.25
CA VAL A 109 35.12 -13.69 -18.98
C VAL A 109 35.11 -12.92 -17.67
N CYS A 110 36.14 -13.11 -16.85
CA CYS A 110 36.30 -12.36 -15.61
C CYS A 110 37.07 -11.07 -15.89
N ILE A 111 36.51 -9.94 -15.46
CA ILE A 111 37.04 -8.60 -15.71
C ILE A 111 37.16 -7.82 -14.40
N GLN A 112 38.20 -7.00 -14.29
CA GLN A 112 38.38 -6.02 -13.24
C GLN A 112 38.05 -4.63 -13.78
N LEU A 113 37.15 -3.92 -13.11
CA LEU A 113 36.91 -2.50 -13.33
C LEU A 113 37.71 -1.68 -12.31
N ASP A 114 38.54 -0.74 -12.77
CA ASP A 114 39.34 0.14 -11.93
C ASP A 114 39.31 1.59 -12.45
N ARG A 115 38.86 2.53 -11.61
CA ARG A 115 38.82 3.96 -11.91
C ARG A 115 39.77 4.77 -11.02
N SER A 116 40.62 4.13 -10.22
CA SER A 116 41.59 4.78 -9.34
C SER A 116 42.56 5.71 -10.08
N SER A 117 42.79 5.45 -11.38
CA SER A 117 43.60 6.28 -12.26
C SER A 117 42.93 7.60 -12.70
N GLY A 118 41.65 7.79 -12.38
CA GLY A 118 40.81 8.89 -12.86
C GLY A 118 40.09 8.62 -14.19
N ALA A 119 40.29 7.44 -14.77
CA ALA A 119 39.55 6.92 -15.93
C ALA A 119 39.32 5.42 -15.76
N LEU A 120 38.29 4.87 -16.41
CA LEU A 120 38.00 3.44 -16.38
C LEU A 120 39.10 2.66 -17.11
N VAL A 121 39.71 1.73 -16.39
CA VAL A 121 40.61 0.68 -16.89
C VAL A 121 39.90 -0.66 -16.70
N VAL A 122 39.94 -1.50 -17.73
CA VAL A 122 39.35 -2.85 -17.70
C VAL A 122 40.43 -3.87 -18.01
N ASP A 123 40.68 -4.76 -17.06
CA ASP A 123 41.69 -5.81 -17.18
C ASP A 123 41.04 -7.21 -17.11
N HIS A 124 41.59 -8.17 -17.84
CA HIS A 124 41.20 -9.57 -17.72
C HIS A 124 41.82 -10.18 -16.46
N VAL A 125 41.01 -10.90 -15.70
CA VAL A 125 41.44 -11.60 -14.47
C VAL A 125 41.37 -13.11 -14.68
N ASP A 126 42.48 -13.80 -14.46
CA ASP A 126 42.53 -15.26 -14.48
C ASP A 126 42.15 -15.85 -13.11
N GLY A 127 41.58 -17.06 -13.11
CA GLY A 127 41.39 -17.85 -11.88
C GLY A 127 40.16 -17.49 -11.04
N CYS A 128 39.19 -16.78 -11.62
CA CYS A 128 37.88 -16.59 -11.00
C CYS A 128 37.12 -17.93 -11.00
N GLU A 129 36.54 -18.30 -9.85
CA GLU A 129 35.71 -19.51 -9.70
C GLU A 129 34.34 -19.30 -10.36
N PRO A 130 33.96 -20.11 -11.37
CA PRO A 130 32.71 -19.89 -12.08
C PRO A 130 31.50 -20.16 -11.19
N PHE A 131 30.39 -19.48 -11.50
CA PHE A 131 29.10 -19.73 -10.84
C PHE A 131 28.21 -20.66 -11.68
N TYR A 132 27.26 -21.28 -10.98
CA TYR A 132 26.27 -22.18 -11.55
C TYR A 132 24.89 -21.64 -11.22
N ASP A 133 23.95 -21.84 -12.13
CA ASP A 133 22.54 -21.55 -11.87
C ASP A 133 21.95 -22.54 -10.86
N CYS A 134 20.69 -22.34 -10.45
CA CYS A 134 20.08 -23.20 -9.43
C CYS A 134 19.90 -24.67 -9.88
N ASN A 135 20.00 -24.97 -11.19
CA ASN A 135 19.97 -26.31 -11.76
C ASN A 135 21.37 -26.95 -11.85
N GLY A 136 22.40 -26.23 -11.41
CA GLY A 136 23.79 -26.67 -11.52
C GLY A 136 24.36 -26.53 -12.93
N VAL A 137 23.75 -25.70 -13.79
CA VAL A 137 24.25 -25.40 -15.12
C VAL A 137 25.24 -24.24 -15.04
N LEU A 138 26.45 -24.47 -15.55
CA LEU A 138 27.52 -23.47 -15.60
C LEU A 138 27.04 -22.21 -16.35
N PHE A 139 27.08 -21.05 -15.69
CA PHE A 139 26.56 -19.78 -16.23
C PHE A 139 25.13 -19.87 -16.81
N GLY A 140 24.32 -20.77 -16.28
CA GLY A 140 22.94 -20.96 -16.71
C GLY A 140 22.05 -19.76 -16.40
N THR A 141 20.78 -19.88 -16.73
CA THR A 141 19.78 -18.81 -16.61
C THR A 141 18.61 -19.20 -15.71
N ALA A 142 18.64 -20.40 -15.12
CA ALA A 142 17.59 -20.81 -14.20
C ALA A 142 17.75 -20.04 -12.88
N GLU A 143 16.72 -19.31 -12.51
CA GLU A 143 16.63 -18.62 -11.22
C GLU A 143 15.62 -19.35 -10.33
N MET A 144 15.76 -19.16 -9.02
CA MET A 144 14.78 -19.68 -8.07
C MET A 144 13.55 -18.78 -8.14
N ASP A 145 12.37 -19.37 -8.36
CA ASP A 145 11.13 -18.63 -8.25
C ASP A 145 10.76 -18.37 -6.78
N CYS A 146 9.66 -17.64 -6.56
CA CYS A 146 9.23 -17.28 -5.22
C CYS A 146 8.78 -18.48 -4.37
N ASN A 147 8.44 -19.63 -4.98
CA ASN A 147 8.12 -20.88 -4.28
C ASN A 147 9.36 -21.71 -3.94
N GLY A 148 10.54 -21.25 -4.35
CA GLY A 148 11.79 -21.98 -4.20
C GLY A 148 11.95 -23.10 -5.24
N GLU A 149 11.29 -23.01 -6.39
CA GLU A 149 11.46 -23.92 -7.52
C GLU A 149 12.46 -23.32 -8.52
N CYS A 150 13.50 -24.09 -8.84
CA CYS A 150 14.51 -23.65 -9.79
C CYS A 150 13.97 -23.69 -11.23
N GLY A 151 13.99 -22.55 -11.92
CA GLY A 151 13.37 -22.38 -13.23
C GLY A 151 11.85 -22.47 -13.19
N GLY A 152 11.25 -22.26 -12.02
CA GLY A 152 9.82 -22.11 -11.86
C GLY A 152 9.31 -20.79 -12.47
N THR A 153 8.00 -20.69 -12.65
CA THR A 153 7.35 -19.52 -13.26
C THR A 153 6.60 -18.66 -12.25
N ALA A 154 6.57 -19.06 -10.97
CA ALA A 154 5.82 -18.35 -9.96
C ALA A 154 6.38 -16.93 -9.75
N LEU A 155 5.52 -15.93 -9.91
CA LEU A 155 5.85 -14.53 -9.72
C LEU A 155 5.39 -14.06 -8.36
N VAL A 156 6.20 -13.21 -7.70
CA VAL A 156 5.77 -12.56 -6.47
C VAL A 156 4.57 -11.68 -6.78
N GLY A 157 3.48 -11.88 -6.05
CA GLY A 157 2.23 -11.15 -6.20
C GLY A 157 1.26 -11.68 -7.26
N ASP A 158 1.62 -12.70 -8.03
CA ASP A 158 0.64 -13.45 -8.85
C ASP A 158 -0.08 -14.45 -7.93
N LEU A 159 -1.31 -14.11 -7.52
CA LEU A 159 -2.06 -14.88 -6.53
C LEU A 159 -2.87 -16.02 -7.18
N ASP A 160 -3.20 -15.91 -8.47
CA ASP A 160 -3.98 -16.93 -9.18
C ASP A 160 -3.12 -17.90 -10.02
N ASN A 161 -1.80 -17.66 -10.07
CA ASN A 161 -0.77 -18.43 -10.77
C ASN A 161 -1.03 -18.54 -12.28
N ASN A 162 -1.41 -17.41 -12.89
CA ASN A 162 -1.65 -17.34 -14.33
C ASN A 162 -0.44 -16.80 -15.14
N ASP A 163 0.70 -16.64 -14.48
CA ASP A 163 1.95 -16.07 -14.99
C ASP A 163 1.83 -14.57 -15.36
N ALA A 164 0.88 -13.84 -14.74
CA ALA A 164 0.71 -12.41 -14.89
C ALA A 164 0.48 -11.71 -13.54
N GLN A 165 1.03 -10.50 -13.41
CA GLN A 165 0.78 -9.60 -12.28
C GLN A 165 -0.20 -8.52 -12.76
N GLU A 166 -1.48 -8.65 -12.40
CA GLU A 166 -2.55 -7.86 -13.00
C GLU A 166 -3.58 -7.32 -11.99
N PHE A 167 -4.62 -6.67 -12.52
CA PHE A 167 -5.68 -6.08 -11.70
C PHE A 167 -6.38 -7.13 -10.81
N ALA A 168 -6.53 -8.36 -11.30
CA ALA A 168 -7.14 -9.44 -10.55
C ALA A 168 -6.35 -9.75 -9.26
N ASP A 169 -5.02 -9.71 -9.31
CA ASP A 169 -4.16 -9.91 -8.14
C ASP A 169 -4.30 -8.78 -7.12
N ALA A 170 -4.31 -7.52 -7.60
CA ALA A 170 -4.48 -6.37 -6.72
C ALA A 170 -5.81 -6.45 -5.93
N VAL A 171 -6.88 -6.88 -6.59
CA VAL A 171 -8.18 -7.12 -5.94
C VAL A 171 -8.10 -8.33 -4.99
N ALA A 172 -7.45 -9.42 -5.39
CA ALA A 172 -7.29 -10.61 -4.56
C ALA A 172 -6.49 -10.33 -3.27
N TYR A 173 -5.50 -9.43 -3.30
CA TYR A 173 -4.84 -8.94 -2.09
C TYR A 173 -5.82 -8.26 -1.14
N VAL A 174 -6.62 -7.31 -1.64
CA VAL A 174 -7.63 -6.61 -0.82
C VAL A 174 -8.65 -7.58 -0.24
N GLU A 175 -9.14 -8.55 -1.03
CA GLU A 175 -10.05 -9.59 -0.56
C GLU A 175 -9.39 -10.49 0.51
N GLY A 176 -8.12 -10.87 0.31
CA GLY A 176 -7.33 -11.68 1.24
C GLY A 176 -7.09 -10.98 2.58
N ILE A 177 -6.81 -9.67 2.56
CA ILE A 177 -6.64 -8.82 3.76
C ILE A 177 -7.96 -8.75 4.55
N LEU A 178 -9.08 -8.53 3.85
CA LEU A 178 -10.40 -8.42 4.49
C LEU A 178 -10.90 -9.76 5.04
N GLY A 179 -10.59 -10.87 4.36
CA GLY A 179 -10.93 -12.22 4.78
C GLY A 179 -9.98 -12.79 5.85
N ASN A 180 -8.79 -12.20 6.00
CA ASN A 180 -7.66 -12.79 6.74
C ASN A 180 -7.35 -14.22 6.21
N ASP A 181 -7.41 -14.37 4.90
CA ASP A 181 -7.25 -15.64 4.17
C ASP A 181 -5.90 -15.73 3.44
N LEU A 182 -5.13 -14.63 3.41
CA LEU A 182 -3.80 -14.55 2.82
C LEU A 182 -2.74 -14.52 3.93
N ALA A 183 -1.67 -15.30 3.75
CA ALA A 183 -0.56 -15.37 4.70
C ALA A 183 0.74 -14.87 4.05
N PRO A 184 1.63 -14.22 4.81
CA PRO A 184 2.92 -13.77 4.30
C PRO A 184 3.80 -14.95 3.92
N SER A 185 4.39 -14.87 2.74
CA SER A 185 5.31 -15.85 2.16
C SER A 185 6.17 -15.15 1.12
N THR A 186 7.23 -15.79 0.66
CA THR A 186 8.10 -15.24 -0.40
C THR A 186 7.37 -14.92 -1.72
N CYS A 187 6.20 -15.50 -1.98
CA CYS A 187 5.37 -15.19 -3.15
C CYS A 187 4.28 -14.14 -2.89
N THR A 188 3.91 -13.91 -1.63
CA THR A 188 2.73 -13.10 -1.28
C THR A 188 3.08 -11.84 -0.51
N ASP A 189 4.26 -11.76 0.06
CA ASP A 189 4.80 -10.58 0.76
C ASP A 189 5.64 -9.79 -0.26
N ILE A 190 5.04 -8.74 -0.83
CA ILE A 190 5.61 -7.99 -1.96
C ILE A 190 6.72 -7.06 -1.47
N ASP A 191 6.54 -6.42 -0.32
CA ASP A 191 7.52 -5.48 0.25
C ASP A 191 8.45 -6.09 1.31
N GLN A 192 8.30 -7.38 1.61
CA GLN A 192 9.19 -8.16 2.47
C GLN A 192 9.21 -7.66 3.93
N ASP A 193 8.10 -7.11 4.42
CA ASP A 193 7.94 -6.66 5.80
C ASP A 193 7.48 -7.78 6.76
N GLY A 194 7.04 -8.91 6.20
CA GLY A 194 6.56 -10.08 6.93
C GLY A 194 5.08 -10.05 7.30
N GLU A 195 4.32 -9.07 6.85
CA GLU A 195 2.88 -8.92 7.01
C GLU A 195 2.19 -8.90 5.62
N ILE A 196 0.86 -8.85 5.60
CA ILE A 196 0.08 -8.69 4.36
C ILE A 196 -0.88 -7.53 4.60
N THR A 197 -0.60 -6.39 3.97
CA THR A 197 -1.34 -5.14 4.22
C THR A 197 -1.75 -4.46 2.91
N VAL A 198 -2.44 -3.33 3.01
CA VAL A 198 -2.74 -2.49 1.84
C VAL A 198 -1.49 -2.06 1.07
N SER A 199 -0.29 -2.12 1.66
CA SER A 199 0.97 -1.83 0.96
C SER A 199 1.28 -2.83 -0.15
N ASP A 200 1.11 -4.14 0.09
CA ASP A 200 1.21 -5.17 -0.96
C ASP A 200 0.19 -4.92 -2.07
N ALA A 201 -1.06 -4.70 -1.68
CA ALA A 201 -2.16 -4.45 -2.62
C ALA A 201 -1.88 -3.19 -3.46
N ALA A 202 -1.31 -2.14 -2.85
CA ALA A 202 -0.96 -0.91 -3.53
C ALA A 202 0.19 -1.12 -4.50
N LEU A 203 1.25 -1.84 -4.13
CA LEU A 203 2.34 -2.16 -5.04
C LEU A 203 1.85 -2.96 -6.25
N MET A 204 0.99 -3.97 -6.03
CA MET A 204 0.36 -4.70 -7.13
C MET A 204 -0.52 -3.81 -8.01
N SER A 205 -1.30 -2.91 -7.40
CA SER A 205 -2.06 -1.88 -8.12
C SER A 205 -1.16 -0.96 -8.95
N GLN A 206 0.01 -0.58 -8.43
CA GLN A 206 1.00 0.19 -9.18
C GLN A 206 1.51 -0.58 -10.39
N CYS A 207 1.88 -1.85 -10.20
CA CYS A 207 2.32 -2.73 -11.28
C CYS A 207 1.28 -2.76 -12.40
N GLN A 208 0.01 -3.04 -12.07
CA GLN A 208 -1.05 -3.12 -13.06
C GLN A 208 -1.29 -1.77 -13.75
N TRP A 209 -1.18 -0.65 -13.05
CA TRP A 209 -1.36 0.68 -13.64
C TRP A 209 -0.31 1.03 -14.71
N PHE A 210 0.85 0.40 -14.68
CA PHE A 210 1.91 0.61 -15.67
C PHE A 210 2.02 -0.54 -16.70
N ASN A 211 1.19 -1.58 -16.58
CA ASN A 211 1.17 -2.71 -17.49
C ASN A 211 0.66 -2.35 -18.91
N GLU A 212 0.72 -3.30 -19.85
CA GLU A 212 0.34 -3.07 -21.25
C GLU A 212 -1.11 -2.58 -21.45
N ALA A 213 -2.03 -2.85 -20.50
CA ALA A 213 -3.42 -2.40 -20.58
C ALA A 213 -3.57 -0.89 -20.33
N HIS A 214 -2.60 -0.27 -19.65
CA HIS A 214 -2.58 1.15 -19.30
C HIS A 214 -1.40 1.85 -20.02
N MET A 215 -1.68 2.43 -21.20
CA MET A 215 -0.68 3.23 -21.94
C MET A 215 -0.34 4.53 -21.19
N HIS A 216 0.72 4.51 -20.38
CA HIS A 216 1.26 5.70 -19.72
C HIS A 216 1.98 6.63 -20.73
N PRO A 217 1.92 7.98 -20.58
CA PRO A 217 2.46 8.93 -21.56
C PRO A 217 3.98 8.88 -21.80
N ASP A 218 4.75 8.19 -20.96
CA ASP A 218 6.18 7.91 -21.15
C ASP A 218 6.47 6.50 -21.71
N SER A 219 5.42 5.75 -22.07
CA SER A 219 5.47 4.31 -22.39
C SER A 219 6.37 3.99 -23.59
N SER A 220 7.61 3.67 -23.24
CA SER A 220 8.43 2.74 -24.00
C SER A 220 8.06 1.27 -23.73
N GLY A 221 7.00 1.02 -22.94
CA GLY A 221 6.50 -0.31 -22.57
C GLY A 221 7.30 -1.02 -21.47
N VAL A 222 8.32 -0.39 -20.88
CA VAL A 222 9.17 -1.00 -19.85
C VAL A 222 9.22 -0.11 -18.62
N HIS A 223 8.85 -0.67 -17.46
CA HIS A 223 8.91 -0.03 -16.15
C HIS A 223 9.36 -1.04 -15.09
N ASP A 224 9.84 -0.54 -13.95
CA ASP A 224 10.30 -1.36 -12.81
C ASP A 224 9.20 -1.67 -11.79
N LYS A 225 7.98 -1.16 -11.99
CA LYS A 225 6.86 -1.26 -11.01
C LYS A 225 6.29 -2.66 -10.80
N CYS A 226 6.62 -3.61 -11.68
CA CYS A 226 6.27 -5.02 -11.54
C CYS A 226 7.49 -5.89 -11.14
N GLN A 227 8.65 -5.29 -10.84
CA GLN A 227 9.84 -6.03 -10.44
C GLN A 227 9.78 -6.33 -8.94
N PHE A 228 9.03 -7.37 -8.59
CA PHE A 228 8.85 -7.85 -7.23
C PHE A 228 9.79 -9.02 -6.90
N PRO A 229 10.17 -9.21 -5.62
CA PRO A 229 9.75 -8.42 -4.46
C PRO A 229 10.53 -7.10 -4.34
N VAL A 230 9.95 -6.11 -3.67
CA VAL A 230 10.63 -4.87 -3.25
C VAL A 230 10.94 -4.92 -1.76
N GLN A 231 11.71 -3.95 -1.27
CA GLN A 231 11.93 -3.78 0.17
C GLN A 231 10.96 -2.69 0.66
N GLU A 232 10.38 -2.89 1.83
CA GLU A 232 9.53 -1.92 2.49
C GLU A 232 10.27 -0.59 2.62
N ILE A 233 9.60 0.48 2.22
CA ILE A 233 10.10 1.85 2.38
C ILE A 233 9.11 2.60 3.26
N THR A 234 9.44 2.74 4.53
CA THR A 234 8.69 3.63 5.42
C THR A 234 9.22 5.06 5.33
N ASN A 235 8.39 6.00 4.88
CA ASN A 235 8.73 7.41 4.85
C ASN A 235 8.45 8.09 6.19
N ILE A 236 9.50 8.24 7.01
CA ILE A 236 9.43 8.83 8.35
C ILE A 236 9.12 10.34 8.38
N PHE A 237 9.07 11.01 7.22
CA PHE A 237 8.73 12.43 7.12
C PHE A 237 7.26 12.65 6.75
N ASP A 238 6.58 11.59 6.33
CA ASP A 238 5.17 11.58 6.00
C ASP A 238 4.40 11.00 7.18
N THR A 239 3.48 11.78 7.74
CA THR A 239 2.60 11.33 8.82
C THR A 239 1.15 11.64 8.49
N VAL A 240 0.30 10.62 8.62
CA VAL A 240 -1.14 10.72 8.41
C VAL A 240 -1.87 10.51 9.74
N HIS A 241 -2.83 11.38 10.04
CA HIS A 241 -3.60 11.31 11.27
C HIS A 241 -5.06 10.97 10.96
N PHE A 242 -5.66 10.10 11.78
CA PHE A 242 -7.08 9.73 11.69
C PHE A 242 -7.81 10.02 12.98
N MET A 243 -9.11 10.34 12.88
CA MET A 243 -10.02 10.45 14.01
C MET A 243 -11.43 9.96 13.63
N VAL A 244 -12.19 9.51 14.63
CA VAL A 244 -13.63 9.23 14.46
C VAL A 244 -14.42 10.48 14.79
N ALA A 245 -15.30 10.88 13.88
CA ALA A 245 -16.11 12.09 13.97
C ALA A 245 -17.55 11.85 13.46
N ASP A 246 -18.41 12.86 13.64
CA ASP A 246 -19.75 12.94 13.06
C ASP A 246 -20.63 11.68 13.21
N VAL A 247 -20.56 11.04 14.38
CA VAL A 247 -21.33 9.82 14.68
C VAL A 247 -22.82 10.10 14.78
N ASN A 248 -23.60 9.32 14.05
CA ASN A 248 -25.06 9.37 14.02
C ASN A 248 -25.67 8.01 14.34
N TRP A 249 -26.13 7.85 15.58
CA TRP A 249 -26.76 6.63 16.09
C TRP A 249 -28.16 6.37 15.53
N ASP A 250 -28.87 7.40 15.06
CA ASP A 250 -30.20 7.24 14.48
C ASP A 250 -30.13 6.71 13.04
N MET A 251 -29.08 7.09 12.32
CA MET A 251 -28.83 6.70 10.93
C MET A 251 -27.76 5.61 10.78
N ASN A 252 -27.24 5.11 11.89
CA ASN A 252 -26.22 4.06 11.98
C ASN A 252 -24.96 4.32 11.14
N TYR A 253 -24.33 5.49 11.28
CA TYR A 253 -23.03 5.76 10.66
C TYR A 253 -22.11 6.63 11.51
N PHE A 254 -20.81 6.55 11.22
CA PHE A 254 -19.80 7.51 11.66
C PHE A 254 -18.89 7.87 10.50
N ASP A 255 -18.21 9.02 10.61
CA ASP A 255 -17.22 9.46 9.63
C ASP A 255 -15.82 9.32 10.24
N VAL A 256 -14.87 8.89 9.42
CA VAL A 256 -13.45 8.99 9.72
C VAL A 256 -12.95 10.24 9.03
N HIS A 257 -12.31 11.11 9.80
CA HIS A 257 -11.62 12.28 9.27
C HIS A 257 -10.14 12.00 9.18
N VAL A 258 -9.49 12.62 8.20
CA VAL A 258 -8.05 12.49 7.96
C VAL A 258 -7.37 13.86 7.97
N LEU A 259 -6.12 13.89 8.41
CA LEU A 259 -5.20 15.01 8.28
C LEU A 259 -3.89 14.48 7.69
N ASN A 260 -3.54 14.95 6.50
CA ASN A 260 -2.38 14.50 5.72
C ASN A 260 -1.65 15.72 5.12
N GLU A 261 -0.86 16.39 5.95
CA GLU A 261 -0.25 17.68 5.61
C GLU A 261 0.91 17.54 4.61
N TYR A 262 1.65 16.44 4.70
CA TYR A 262 2.94 16.26 4.02
C TYR A 262 2.84 15.41 2.76
N ASN A 263 1.87 14.51 2.68
CA ASN A 263 1.76 13.50 1.63
C ASN A 263 0.32 13.25 1.18
N ARG A 264 0.22 12.79 -0.07
CA ARG A 264 -1.03 12.26 -0.62
C ARG A 264 -1.22 10.82 -0.15
N ILE A 265 -2.45 10.31 -0.25
CA ILE A 265 -2.79 8.94 0.15
C ILE A 265 -3.28 8.17 -1.09
N VAL A 266 -2.65 7.06 -1.41
CA VAL A 266 -3.08 6.14 -2.48
C VAL A 266 -3.99 5.06 -1.91
N GLY A 267 -3.61 4.48 -0.78
CA GLY A 267 -4.36 3.44 -0.09
C GLY A 267 -4.26 3.55 1.43
N TYR A 268 -5.21 2.93 2.11
CA TYR A 268 -5.30 2.86 3.57
C TYR A 268 -5.99 1.59 4.02
N GLU A 269 -5.61 1.11 5.20
CA GLU A 269 -6.23 -0.02 5.89
C GLU A 269 -6.57 0.38 7.33
N LEU A 270 -7.86 0.31 7.66
CA LEU A 270 -8.39 0.72 8.96
C LEU A 270 -9.13 -0.44 9.60
N ASP A 271 -8.85 -0.69 10.87
CA ASP A 271 -9.56 -1.68 11.69
C ASP A 271 -10.42 -0.99 12.75
N PHE A 272 -11.64 -1.47 12.92
CA PHE A 272 -12.63 -0.89 13.81
C PHE A 272 -13.04 -1.90 14.89
N THR A 273 -13.47 -1.39 16.03
CA THR A 273 -14.08 -2.22 17.09
C THR A 273 -15.41 -1.64 17.54
N GLY A 274 -16.27 -2.51 18.06
CA GLY A 274 -17.61 -2.13 18.53
C GLY A 274 -18.60 -1.87 17.40
N VAL A 275 -18.30 -2.27 16.15
CA VAL A 275 -19.20 -2.16 15.00
C VAL A 275 -19.19 -3.42 14.14
N GLN A 276 -20.34 -3.72 13.54
CA GLN A 276 -20.47 -4.66 12.42
C GLN A 276 -20.78 -3.86 11.17
N ILE A 277 -19.79 -3.76 10.27
CA ILE A 277 -19.87 -2.89 9.09
C ILE A 277 -20.96 -3.40 8.14
N SER A 278 -21.86 -2.51 7.74
CA SER A 278 -22.89 -2.80 6.73
C SER A 278 -22.57 -2.19 5.38
N ASP A 279 -21.94 -1.01 5.38
CA ASP A 279 -21.56 -0.27 4.17
C ASP A 279 -20.40 0.68 4.47
N ALA A 280 -19.60 1.01 3.46
CA ALA A 280 -18.49 1.95 3.58
C ALA A 280 -18.37 2.79 2.30
N ILE A 281 -18.34 4.12 2.45
CA ILE A 281 -18.32 5.05 1.31
C ILE A 281 -17.19 6.07 1.44
N SER A 282 -16.52 6.37 0.33
CA SER A 282 -15.55 7.46 0.27
C SER A 282 -16.27 8.81 0.35
N LEU A 283 -15.79 9.71 1.21
CA LEU A 283 -16.26 11.11 1.30
C LEU A 283 -15.34 12.07 0.55
N ALA A 284 -14.25 11.57 -0.03
CA ALA A 284 -13.33 12.34 -0.86
C ALA A 284 -14.01 12.85 -2.14
N ASP A 285 -13.47 13.93 -2.72
CA ASP A 285 -13.92 14.42 -4.02
C ASP A 285 -13.61 13.39 -5.12
N PRO A 286 -14.64 12.82 -5.80
CA PRO A 286 -14.45 11.79 -6.81
C PRO A 286 -13.72 12.29 -8.06
N ILE A 287 -13.50 13.60 -8.23
CA ILE A 287 -12.68 14.13 -9.32
C ILE A 287 -11.18 13.87 -9.07
N GLY A 288 -10.76 13.80 -7.80
CA GLY A 288 -9.34 13.66 -7.43
C GLY A 288 -8.97 12.34 -6.77
N TYR A 289 -9.94 11.60 -6.23
CA TYR A 289 -9.71 10.32 -5.56
C TYR A 289 -10.94 9.41 -5.67
N ASN A 290 -11.13 8.84 -6.85
CA ASN A 290 -12.30 8.04 -7.18
C ASN A 290 -12.14 6.57 -6.75
N ILE A 291 -12.09 6.32 -5.45
CA ILE A 291 -11.99 4.96 -4.90
C ILE A 291 -13.33 4.45 -4.39
N THR A 292 -13.50 3.13 -4.40
CA THR A 292 -14.59 2.45 -3.69
C THR A 292 -13.97 1.69 -2.51
N PRO A 293 -14.23 2.11 -1.25
CA PRO A 293 -13.75 1.38 -0.09
C PRO A 293 -14.29 -0.06 -0.09
N SER A 294 -13.41 -1.02 0.16
CA SER A 294 -13.71 -2.44 0.22
C SER A 294 -13.86 -2.89 1.68
N PHE A 295 -14.85 -3.72 1.95
CA PHE A 295 -15.17 -4.24 3.28
C PHE A 295 -15.95 -5.55 3.16
N VAL A 296 -15.99 -6.33 4.23
CA VAL A 296 -16.86 -7.52 4.35
C VAL A 296 -18.07 -7.17 5.22
N PRO A 297 -19.32 -7.40 4.77
CA PRO A 297 -20.51 -7.19 5.60
C PRO A 297 -20.46 -8.00 6.91
N GLY A 298 -20.66 -7.32 8.04
CA GLY A 298 -20.49 -7.87 9.39
C GLY A 298 -19.04 -7.90 9.89
N GLY A 299 -18.07 -7.55 9.03
CA GLY A 299 -16.67 -7.40 9.38
C GLY A 299 -16.37 -6.09 10.11
N GLN A 300 -15.09 -5.89 10.41
CA GLN A 300 -14.56 -4.78 11.20
C GLN A 300 -13.47 -3.98 10.48
N LYS A 301 -13.04 -4.40 9.29
CA LYS A 301 -11.95 -3.80 8.53
C LYS A 301 -12.48 -3.11 7.27
N VAL A 302 -11.87 -1.97 6.93
CA VAL A 302 -12.09 -1.27 5.65
C VAL A 302 -10.74 -1.03 4.99
N VAL A 303 -10.64 -1.39 3.71
CA VAL A 303 -9.48 -1.10 2.86
C VAL A 303 -9.92 -0.14 1.76
N GLY A 304 -9.27 1.02 1.65
CA GLY A 304 -9.43 1.91 0.52
C GLY A 304 -8.19 1.87 -0.35
N LEU A 305 -8.34 1.63 -1.65
CA LEU A 305 -7.22 1.59 -2.58
C LEU A 305 -7.61 2.19 -3.92
N SER A 306 -6.69 2.97 -4.50
CA SER A 306 -6.78 3.42 -5.88
C SER A 306 -6.14 2.40 -6.83
N TYR A 307 -6.88 2.02 -7.87
CA TYR A 307 -6.43 1.13 -8.94
C TYR A 307 -6.01 1.86 -10.22
N GLU A 308 -6.31 3.16 -10.29
CA GLU A 308 -6.17 3.99 -11.49
C GLU A 308 -5.10 5.08 -11.29
N GLY A 309 -4.21 4.90 -10.31
CA GLY A 309 -3.16 5.86 -9.97
C GLY A 309 -3.64 7.17 -9.33
N ASP A 310 -4.94 7.31 -9.03
CA ASP A 310 -5.49 8.42 -8.26
C ASP A 310 -4.91 8.45 -6.84
N SER A 311 -4.79 9.65 -6.25
CA SER A 311 -4.35 9.81 -4.87
C SER A 311 -5.04 10.98 -4.19
N PHE A 312 -5.43 10.78 -2.93
CA PHE A 312 -6.10 11.80 -2.13
C PHE A 312 -5.15 12.97 -1.86
N HIS A 313 -5.60 14.18 -2.17
CA HIS A 313 -4.80 15.39 -2.02
C HIS A 313 -4.39 15.66 -0.56
N LYS A 314 -3.33 16.45 -0.38
CA LYS A 314 -2.85 16.90 0.94
C LYS A 314 -3.86 17.85 1.58
N ASN A 315 -4.10 17.71 2.88
CA ASN A 315 -5.00 18.58 3.64
C ASN A 315 -4.28 19.15 4.86
N LEU A 316 -4.42 20.47 5.05
CA LEU A 316 -3.84 21.21 6.18
C LEU A 316 -4.77 21.30 7.38
N ASP A 317 -6.01 20.83 7.22
CA ASP A 317 -7.05 20.78 8.23
C ASP A 317 -7.70 19.39 8.15
N TRP A 318 -8.38 18.99 9.24
CA TRP A 318 -9.16 17.75 9.26
C TRP A 318 -10.29 17.79 8.23
N VAL A 319 -10.36 16.77 7.36
CA VAL A 319 -11.42 16.64 6.35
C VAL A 319 -12.14 15.29 6.46
N PRO A 320 -13.44 15.22 6.15
CA PRO A 320 -14.15 13.94 6.03
C PRO A 320 -13.53 13.08 4.93
N PHE A 321 -13.27 11.81 5.25
CA PHE A 321 -12.51 10.92 4.37
C PHE A 321 -13.26 9.64 4.01
N LEU A 322 -13.82 8.97 5.03
CA LEU A 322 -14.54 7.71 4.90
C LEU A 322 -15.80 7.79 5.77
N ARG A 323 -16.93 7.29 5.30
CA ARG A 323 -18.12 7.04 6.12
C ARG A 323 -18.36 5.55 6.24
N VAL A 324 -18.56 5.09 7.46
CA VAL A 324 -18.83 3.68 7.79
C VAL A 324 -20.23 3.58 8.36
N TYR A 325 -21.05 2.72 7.75
CA TYR A 325 -22.36 2.34 8.24
C TYR A 325 -22.27 1.00 8.98
N TRP A 326 -23.15 0.78 9.95
CA TRP A 326 -23.21 -0.48 10.69
C TRP A 326 -24.60 -1.11 10.71
N THR A 327 -24.63 -2.45 10.79
CA THR A 327 -25.86 -3.20 11.10
C THR A 327 -26.10 -3.26 12.60
N GLU A 328 -25.04 -3.47 13.36
CA GLU A 328 -25.03 -3.52 14.83
C GLU A 328 -23.81 -2.76 15.35
N ALA A 329 -23.95 -2.08 16.48
CA ALA A 329 -22.86 -1.40 17.16
C ALA A 329 -23.01 -1.53 18.67
N ASP A 330 -21.88 -1.57 19.37
CA ASP A 330 -21.80 -1.49 20.82
C ASP A 330 -22.08 -0.06 21.31
N ASN A 331 -22.03 0.14 22.63
CA ASN A 331 -22.13 1.48 23.22
C ASN A 331 -20.91 2.35 22.95
N GLU A 332 -19.84 1.80 22.38
CA GLU A 332 -18.63 2.49 22.00
C GLU A 332 -18.23 1.98 20.62
N VAL A 333 -17.97 2.90 19.69
CA VAL A 333 -17.41 2.59 18.38
C VAL A 333 -16.04 3.21 18.30
N CYS A 334 -15.05 2.43 17.90
CA CYS A 334 -13.67 2.89 17.83
C CYS A 334 -13.05 2.56 16.48
N LEU A 335 -12.26 3.48 15.95
CA LEU A 335 -11.11 3.11 15.13
C LEU A 335 -10.11 2.44 16.09
N ALA A 336 -9.88 1.15 15.91
CA ALA A 336 -9.06 0.34 16.80
C ALA A 336 -7.59 0.43 16.42
N ASP A 337 -7.33 0.36 15.11
CA ASP A 337 -5.99 0.47 14.56
C ASP A 337 -6.01 1.12 13.18
N VAL A 338 -4.92 1.82 12.86
CA VAL A 338 -4.59 2.19 11.49
C VAL A 338 -3.50 1.22 11.10
N VAL A 339 -3.83 0.21 10.30
CA VAL A 339 -2.90 -0.89 10.02
C VAL A 339 -1.78 -0.40 9.11
N ASP A 340 -2.14 0.24 8.00
CA ASP A 340 -1.17 0.85 7.11
C ASP A 340 -1.78 1.94 6.21
N VAL A 341 -0.93 2.83 5.70
CA VAL A 341 -1.28 3.95 4.82
C VAL A 341 -0.15 4.21 3.83
N VAL A 342 -0.50 4.21 2.54
CA VAL A 342 0.44 4.29 1.42
C VAL A 342 0.40 5.65 0.76
N ASN A 343 1.55 6.29 0.54
CA ASN A 343 1.65 7.60 -0.11
C ASN A 343 1.66 7.53 -1.66
N GLU A 344 1.77 8.69 -2.33
CA GLU A 344 1.85 8.78 -3.81
C GLU A 344 3.08 8.11 -4.44
N ASN A 345 4.13 7.87 -3.66
CA ASN A 345 5.33 7.16 -4.10
C ASN A 345 5.26 5.65 -3.82
N TYR A 346 4.13 5.16 -3.27
CA TYR A 346 3.96 3.78 -2.82
C TYR A 346 4.92 3.40 -1.69
N GLU A 347 5.14 4.35 -0.79
CA GLU A 347 5.87 4.18 0.47
C GLU A 347 4.88 4.17 1.64
N ASN A 348 5.14 3.34 2.64
CA ASN A 348 4.36 3.30 3.87
C ASN A 348 4.61 4.59 4.65
N THR A 349 3.60 5.08 5.34
CA THR A 349 3.66 6.34 6.08
C THR A 349 3.56 6.10 7.57
N LEU A 350 4.16 6.99 8.36
CA LEU A 350 3.81 7.02 9.77
C LEU A 350 2.33 7.37 9.90
N HIS A 351 1.64 6.73 10.82
CA HIS A 351 0.23 7.01 11.04
C HIS A 351 -0.07 7.09 12.52
N THR A 352 -1.05 7.89 12.87
CA THR A 352 -1.50 8.02 14.26
C THR A 352 -3.01 8.23 14.33
N MET A 353 -3.53 7.97 15.52
CA MET A 353 -4.94 8.13 15.82
C MET A 353 -5.14 9.17 16.92
N VAL A 354 -6.07 10.09 16.69
CA VAL A 354 -6.50 11.12 17.65
C VAL A 354 -7.98 10.90 17.90
N ASP A 355 -8.40 10.85 19.16
CA ASP A 355 -9.82 10.69 19.55
C ASP A 355 -10.53 9.55 18.78
N GLY A 356 -9.93 8.36 18.79
CA GLY A 356 -10.36 7.22 17.97
C GLY A 356 -11.69 6.56 18.38
N CYS A 357 -12.28 6.95 19.51
CA CYS A 357 -13.46 6.29 20.06
C CYS A 357 -14.59 7.28 20.34
N VAL A 358 -15.82 6.88 20.02
CA VAL A 358 -17.03 7.63 20.32
C VAL A 358 -18.05 6.76 21.02
N MET A 359 -18.55 7.25 22.15
CA MET A 359 -19.59 6.57 22.94
C MET A 359 -20.98 6.91 22.41
N SER A 360 -21.88 5.93 22.47
CA SER A 360 -23.30 6.20 22.40
C SER A 360 -23.65 7.06 23.60
N VAL A 361 -24.17 8.26 23.32
CA VAL A 361 -24.86 9.03 24.34
C VAL A 361 -26.12 8.23 24.62
N THR A 362 -26.02 7.25 25.52
CA THR A 362 -27.17 6.92 26.33
C THR A 362 -27.55 8.25 26.97
N SER A 363 -28.60 8.85 26.44
CA SER A 363 -29.44 9.70 27.25
C SER A 363 -29.81 8.81 28.45
N LEU A 364 -28.99 8.88 29.50
CA LEU A 364 -29.51 8.80 30.84
C LEU A 364 -30.61 9.82 30.81
N ASP A 365 -31.84 9.32 30.70
CA ASP A 365 -33.07 10.06 30.80
C ASP A 365 -32.88 10.99 32.00
N ALA A 366 -32.45 12.23 31.75
CA ALA A 366 -31.86 13.05 32.80
C ALA A 366 -32.96 13.44 33.80
N ALA A 367 -34.23 13.34 33.36
CA ALA A 367 -35.42 13.37 34.20
C ALA A 367 -35.51 12.21 35.22
N ALA A 368 -34.96 11.02 34.92
CA ALA A 368 -34.90 9.88 35.84
C ALA A 368 -33.66 9.90 36.75
N ALA A 369 -32.61 10.65 36.39
CA ALA A 369 -31.34 10.72 37.13
C ALA A 369 -31.29 11.80 38.22
N ILE A 370 -32.20 12.79 38.18
CA ILE A 370 -32.31 13.81 39.24
C ILE A 370 -33.34 13.37 40.28
N GLN A 371 -32.92 13.32 41.55
CA GLN A 371 -33.84 13.09 42.67
C GLN A 371 -33.67 14.16 43.74
N VAL A 372 -34.79 14.61 44.30
CA VAL A 372 -34.81 15.48 45.47
C VAL A 372 -35.39 14.69 46.63
N ALA A 373 -34.59 14.42 47.66
CA ALA A 373 -34.99 13.63 48.81
C ALA A 373 -34.50 14.26 50.13
N PRO A 374 -35.36 14.38 51.17
CA PRO A 374 -36.79 14.04 51.16
C PRO A 374 -37.63 15.01 50.30
N ASN A 375 -38.71 14.52 49.72
CA ASN A 375 -39.73 15.33 49.04
C ASN A 375 -41.11 14.84 49.51
N PRO A 376 -41.88 15.65 50.26
CA PRO A 376 -41.66 17.07 50.54
C PRO A 376 -40.48 17.37 51.48
N MET A 377 -39.75 18.45 51.21
CA MET A 377 -38.61 18.98 51.97
C MET A 377 -39.03 19.44 53.37
N GLY A 378 -38.29 19.01 54.39
CA GLY A 378 -38.35 19.53 55.76
C GLY A 378 -37.39 20.72 55.94
N ASP A 379 -36.34 20.55 56.74
CA ASP A 379 -35.31 21.57 56.91
C ASP A 379 -34.34 21.66 55.74
N PHE A 380 -34.09 20.54 55.06
CA PHE A 380 -33.25 20.44 53.87
C PHE A 380 -33.66 19.25 52.99
N SER A 381 -33.27 19.30 51.72
CA SER A 381 -33.31 18.16 50.80
C SER A 381 -31.99 18.03 50.06
N THR A 382 -31.59 16.81 49.78
CA THR A 382 -30.45 16.51 48.92
C THR A 382 -30.97 16.34 47.49
N VAL A 383 -30.35 17.06 46.57
CA VAL A 383 -30.53 16.92 45.13
C VAL A 383 -29.39 16.03 44.64
N THR A 384 -29.69 14.83 44.16
CA THR A 384 -28.71 13.95 43.52
C THR A 384 -28.80 14.07 42.01
N PHE A 385 -27.67 14.07 41.33
CA PHE A 385 -27.55 14.27 39.88
C PHE A 385 -26.31 13.54 39.32
N PRO A 386 -26.22 13.32 38.00
CA PRO A 386 -25.05 12.69 37.38
C PRO A 386 -23.75 13.47 37.69
N LEU A 387 -22.63 12.75 37.74
CA LEU A 387 -21.32 13.34 38.05
C LEU A 387 -20.99 14.44 37.02
N GLY A 388 -20.77 15.66 37.49
CA GLY A 388 -20.36 16.75 36.61
C GLY A 388 -20.51 18.12 37.23
N THR A 389 -20.36 19.14 36.40
CA THR A 389 -20.63 20.53 36.72
C THR A 389 -21.96 20.93 36.09
N TRP A 390 -22.88 21.45 36.89
CA TRP A 390 -24.24 21.79 36.48
C TRP A 390 -24.62 23.18 36.97
N GLU A 391 -25.43 23.87 36.19
CA GLU A 391 -26.15 25.07 36.60
C GLU A 391 -27.51 24.67 37.18
N MET A 392 -27.74 24.98 38.46
CA MET A 392 -28.96 24.62 39.19
C MET A 392 -29.88 25.82 39.38
N ASP A 393 -31.04 25.76 38.73
CA ASP A 393 -32.11 26.74 38.82
C ASP A 393 -33.28 26.18 39.64
N VAL A 394 -33.80 26.95 40.58
CA VAL A 394 -35.06 26.64 41.27
C VAL A 394 -36.07 27.73 40.93
N MET A 395 -37.21 27.33 40.39
CA MET A 395 -38.28 28.22 39.96
C MET A 395 -39.56 27.94 40.75
N ASP A 396 -40.35 28.99 41.02
CA ASP A 396 -41.72 28.81 41.52
C ASP A 396 -42.67 28.30 40.43
N MET A 397 -43.91 27.94 40.80
CA MET A 397 -44.92 27.48 39.84
C MET A 397 -45.37 28.55 38.82
N GLN A 398 -44.95 29.80 38.97
CA GLN A 398 -45.17 30.88 38.01
C GLN A 398 -43.95 31.06 37.07
N GLY A 399 -42.92 30.22 37.19
CA GLY A 399 -41.71 30.25 36.37
C GLY A 399 -40.72 31.34 36.79
N ARG A 400 -40.88 31.97 37.96
CA ARG A 400 -39.92 32.96 38.46
C ARG A 400 -38.76 32.25 39.14
N LEU A 401 -37.54 32.67 38.79
CA LEU A 401 -36.31 32.15 39.38
C LEU A 401 -36.19 32.60 40.85
N VAL A 402 -35.98 31.64 41.74
CA VAL A 402 -35.89 31.83 43.20
C VAL A 402 -34.47 31.57 43.71
N LEU A 403 -33.78 30.60 43.13
CA LEU A 403 -32.39 30.26 43.43
C LEU A 403 -31.67 29.89 42.13
N GLN A 404 -30.43 30.34 41.97
CA GLN A 404 -29.55 29.96 40.88
C GLN A 404 -28.14 29.80 41.43
N ARG A 405 -27.50 28.66 41.19
CA ARG A 405 -26.09 28.45 41.52
C ARG A 405 -25.49 27.30 40.73
N GLN A 406 -24.18 27.35 40.54
CA GLN A 406 -23.42 26.23 40.00
C GLN A 406 -23.19 25.17 41.08
N VAL A 407 -23.34 23.90 40.71
CA VAL A 407 -23.11 22.73 41.58
C VAL A 407 -22.17 21.76 40.88
N THR A 408 -21.27 21.16 41.65
CA THR A 408 -20.28 20.20 41.14
C THR A 408 -20.34 18.90 41.95
N GLY A 409 -20.05 17.77 41.31
CA GLY A 409 -20.05 16.45 41.94
C GLY A 409 -21.31 15.64 41.60
N ARG A 410 -21.86 14.90 42.57
CA ARG A 410 -23.05 14.03 42.40
C ARG A 410 -24.26 14.42 43.24
N ALA A 411 -24.09 15.40 44.13
CA ALA A 411 -25.15 15.84 45.02
C ALA A 411 -24.94 17.30 45.49
N ALA A 412 -26.05 17.98 45.79
CA ALA A 412 -26.07 19.31 46.40
C ALA A 412 -27.22 19.40 47.40
N GLN A 413 -27.07 20.24 48.43
CA GLN A 413 -28.07 20.38 49.48
C GLN A 413 -28.90 21.65 49.30
N LEU A 414 -30.22 21.53 49.26
CA LEU A 414 -31.16 22.66 49.34
C LEU A 414 -31.57 22.88 50.80
N SER A 415 -31.50 24.12 51.28
CA SER A 415 -31.98 24.48 52.62
C SER A 415 -33.33 25.17 52.56
N ARG A 416 -34.19 24.89 53.55
CA ARG A 416 -35.44 25.63 53.75
C ARG A 416 -35.23 27.11 54.01
N SER A 417 -34.09 27.53 54.54
CA SER A 417 -33.81 28.97 54.69
C SER A 417 -33.72 29.71 53.35
N GLU A 418 -33.43 28.99 52.26
CA GLU A 418 -33.30 29.53 50.91
C GLU A 418 -34.65 29.52 50.16
N LEU A 419 -35.63 28.75 50.64
CA LEU A 419 -36.90 28.46 49.93
C LEU A 419 -38.11 28.54 50.88
N GLY A 420 -39.14 29.31 50.49
CA GLY A 420 -40.40 29.36 51.24
C GLY A 420 -41.21 28.05 51.16
N ALA A 421 -42.28 27.94 51.94
CA ALA A 421 -43.22 26.81 51.79
C ALA A 421 -43.97 26.92 50.46
N GLY A 422 -44.01 25.84 49.67
CA GLY A 422 -44.60 25.85 48.34
C GLY A 422 -44.15 24.71 47.43
N SER A 423 -44.64 24.71 46.18
CA SER A 423 -44.15 23.83 45.11
C SER A 423 -43.14 24.57 44.24
N TYR A 424 -42.07 23.87 43.87
CA TYR A 424 -40.99 24.39 43.05
C TYR A 424 -40.62 23.41 41.94
N VAL A 425 -40.03 23.93 40.86
CA VAL A 425 -39.38 23.17 39.80
C VAL A 425 -37.89 23.43 39.88
N LEU A 426 -37.11 22.37 40.09
CA LEU A 426 -35.65 22.41 40.00
C LEU A 426 -35.23 22.00 38.59
N ARG A 427 -34.35 22.76 37.96
CA ARG A 427 -33.76 22.47 36.65
C ARG A 427 -32.23 22.44 36.79
N LEU A 428 -31.58 21.42 36.23
CA LEU A 428 -30.13 21.33 36.09
C LEU A 428 -29.78 21.36 34.59
N VAL A 429 -28.83 22.22 34.21
CA VAL A 429 -28.37 22.36 32.82
C VAL A 429 -26.85 22.35 32.77
N ASN A 430 -26.28 21.70 31.76
CA ASN A 430 -24.89 21.85 31.36
C ASN A 430 -24.79 21.83 29.82
N GLU A 431 -23.58 21.82 29.26
CA GLU A 431 -23.35 21.83 27.80
C GLU A 431 -23.88 20.56 27.10
N GLN A 432 -24.09 19.46 27.84
CA GLN A 432 -24.43 18.14 27.31
C GLN A 432 -25.90 17.73 27.57
N ALA A 433 -26.56 18.31 28.59
CA ALA A 433 -27.87 17.86 29.04
C ALA A 433 -28.65 18.93 29.83
N SER A 434 -29.98 18.74 29.88
CA SER A 434 -30.90 19.51 30.71
C SER A 434 -31.94 18.58 31.33
N ALA A 435 -32.23 18.74 32.62
CA ALA A 435 -33.28 17.99 33.28
C ALA A 435 -33.97 18.78 34.38
N ALA A 436 -35.22 18.41 34.66
CA ALA A 436 -36.05 19.11 35.63
C ALA A 436 -36.88 18.14 36.49
N VAL A 437 -37.07 18.50 37.76
CA VAL A 437 -37.86 17.74 38.73
C VAL A 437 -38.70 18.68 39.59
N ARG A 438 -39.93 18.25 39.91
CA ARG A 438 -40.80 18.99 40.83
C ARG A 438 -40.59 18.51 42.25
N PHE A 439 -40.49 19.45 43.19
CA PHE A 439 -40.46 19.14 44.62
C PHE A 439 -41.31 20.12 45.43
N GLU A 440 -41.67 19.70 46.65
CA GLU A 440 -42.47 20.47 47.58
C GLU A 440 -41.68 20.81 48.83
N VAL A 441 -41.94 21.97 49.41
CA VAL A 441 -41.37 22.43 50.68
C VAL A 441 -42.50 22.58 51.70
N LYS A 442 -42.41 21.84 52.80
CA LYS A 442 -43.41 21.86 53.88
C LYS A 442 -43.30 23.07 54.79
#